data_AF-A0A2G9NG49-F1
#
_entry.id   AF-A0A2G9NG49-F1
#
_cell.length_a   1.000
_cell.length_b   1.000
_cell.length_c   1.000
_cell.angle_alpha   90.00
_cell.angle_beta   90.00
_cell.angle_gamma   90.00
#
_symmetry.space_group_name_H-M   'P 1'
#
loop_
_entity.id
_entity.type
_entity.pdbx_description
1 polymer ?
#
loop_
_entity_poly.entity_id
_entity_poly.type
_entity_poly.pdbx_seq_one_letter_code
_entity_poly.pdbx_strand_id
1 'polypeptide(L)'
;MTTKYESADLILKIYELRREEKMREARDWFYGFNPKSIEEIQAIYTSEHSSKFRMVIGYWEMVAALINHQAIDSSMFQDTTYEHLTTFVKLQPFLPELRKGQPNFFLQLEKFIMNIPNAEAILQRTALQFVGK
;
A
#
# COMPACT_ATOMS: atom_id res chain seq x y z
N MET A 1 3.86 -23.98 -7.82
CA MET A 1 4.82 -23.01 -7.27
C MET A 1 5.28 -22.14 -8.41
N THR A 2 5.25 -20.82 -8.24
CA THR A 2 5.73 -19.86 -9.23
C THR A 2 7.25 -19.95 -9.37
N THR A 3 7.77 -19.90 -10.59
CA THR A 3 9.20 -19.86 -10.86
C THR A 3 9.77 -18.47 -10.57
N LYS A 4 11.10 -18.36 -10.40
CA LYS A 4 11.77 -17.06 -10.26
C LYS A 4 11.51 -16.14 -11.45
N TYR A 5 11.43 -16.70 -12.66
CA TYR A 5 11.13 -15.94 -13.88
C TYR A 5 9.72 -15.37 -13.85
N GLU A 6 8.70 -16.19 -13.57
CA GLU A 6 7.29 -15.73 -13.49
C GLU A 6 7.11 -14.68 -12.38
N SER A 7 7.79 -14.84 -11.24
CA SER A 7 7.78 -13.83 -10.18
C SER A 7 8.40 -12.51 -10.66
N ALA A 8 9.55 -12.56 -11.32
CA ALA A 8 10.20 -11.37 -11.86
C ALA A 8 9.34 -10.68 -12.92
N ASP A 9 8.70 -11.46 -13.81
CA ASP A 9 7.79 -10.96 -14.83
C ASP A 9 6.57 -10.25 -14.22
N LEU A 10 5.96 -10.84 -13.18
CA LEU A 10 4.88 -10.19 -12.43
C LEU A 10 5.36 -8.90 -11.74
N ILE A 11 6.57 -8.89 -11.17
CA ILE A 11 7.15 -7.68 -10.54
C ILE A 11 7.37 -6.56 -11.57
N LEU A 12 7.83 -6.90 -12.78
CA LEU A 12 7.96 -5.93 -13.87
C LEU A 12 6.59 -5.40 -14.31
N LYS A 13 5.59 -6.28 -14.43
CA LYS A 13 4.22 -5.89 -14.78
C LYS A 13 3.57 -4.95 -13.77
N ILE A 14 3.73 -5.20 -12.47
CA ILE A 14 3.21 -4.28 -11.43
C ILE A 14 3.97 -2.95 -11.45
N TYR A 15 5.28 -2.95 -11.77
CA TYR A 15 6.03 -1.71 -12.00
C TYR A 15 5.51 -0.92 -13.20
N GLU A 16 5.16 -1.57 -14.31
CA GLU A 16 4.55 -0.94 -15.48
C GLU A 16 3.19 -0.31 -15.13
N LEU A 17 2.33 -1.02 -14.40
CA LEU A 17 1.03 -0.50 -13.95
C LEU A 17 1.19 0.77 -13.09
N ARG A 18 2.21 0.84 -12.23
CA ARG A 18 2.52 2.05 -11.45
C ARG A 18 2.94 3.23 -12.30
N ARG A 19 3.55 2.96 -13.46
CA ARG A 19 4.04 4.00 -14.36
C ARG A 19 2.97 4.60 -15.24
N GLU A 20 1.82 3.93 -15.39
CA GLU A 20 0.70 4.46 -16.14
C GLU A 20 0.32 5.85 -15.63
N GLU A 21 0.04 6.79 -16.53
CA GLU A 21 -0.04 8.22 -16.23
C GLU A 21 -1.02 8.53 -15.08
N LYS A 22 -2.23 7.97 -15.16
CA LYS A 22 -3.26 8.15 -14.14
C LYS A 22 -2.86 7.56 -12.80
N MET A 23 -2.22 6.39 -12.80
CA MET A 23 -1.74 5.75 -11.58
C MET A 23 -0.57 6.53 -10.97
N ARG A 24 0.31 7.10 -11.78
CA ARG A 24 1.39 7.96 -11.33
C ARG A 24 0.85 9.21 -10.64
N GLU A 25 -0.10 9.90 -11.28
CA GLU A 25 -0.75 11.07 -10.68
C GLU A 25 -1.44 10.74 -9.36
N ALA A 26 -2.13 9.59 -9.28
CA ALA A 26 -2.76 9.13 -8.05
C ALA A 26 -1.75 8.86 -6.93
N ARG A 27 -0.61 8.22 -7.25
CA ARG A 27 0.47 7.94 -6.29
C ARG A 27 1.15 9.22 -5.81
N ASP A 28 1.42 10.17 -6.70
CA ASP A 28 2.02 11.46 -6.35
C ASP A 28 1.10 12.25 -5.40
N TRP A 29 -0.20 12.29 -5.69
CA TRP A 29 -1.20 12.87 -4.79
C TRP A 29 -1.24 12.15 -3.44
N PHE A 30 -1.28 10.81 -3.43
CA PHE A 30 -1.33 10.03 -2.19
C PHE A 30 -0.07 10.21 -1.34
N TYR A 31 1.10 10.40 -1.97
CA TYR A 31 2.34 10.69 -1.26
C TYR A 31 2.29 12.02 -0.50
N GLY A 32 1.59 13.03 -1.03
CA GLY A 32 1.34 14.30 -0.32
C GLY A 32 0.23 14.22 0.74
N PHE A 33 -0.74 13.32 0.57
CA PHE A 33 -1.87 13.16 1.50
C PHE A 33 -1.44 12.56 2.85
N ASN A 34 -1.62 13.29 3.96
CA ASN A 34 -1.22 12.85 5.31
C ASN A 34 -2.38 13.02 6.31
N PRO A 35 -3.31 12.04 6.40
CA PRO A 35 -4.50 12.18 7.24
C PRO A 35 -4.13 12.32 8.71
N LYS A 36 -4.80 13.24 9.40
CA LYS A 36 -4.69 13.44 10.86
C LYS A 36 -5.87 12.86 11.62
N SER A 37 -6.95 12.50 10.93
CA SER A 37 -8.13 11.88 11.54
C SER A 37 -8.83 10.91 10.60
N ILE A 38 -9.73 10.09 11.15
CA ILE A 38 -10.57 9.18 10.35
C ILE A 38 -11.55 9.96 9.48
N GLU A 39 -12.04 11.11 9.93
CA GLU A 39 -12.97 11.98 9.21
C GLU A 39 -12.35 12.51 7.92
N GLU A 40 -11.06 12.86 7.93
CA GLU A 40 -10.34 13.27 6.72
C GLU A 40 -10.28 12.15 5.67
N ILE A 41 -10.11 10.90 6.11
CA ILE A 41 -10.14 9.73 5.21
C ILE A 41 -11.57 9.52 4.69
N GLN A 42 -12.58 9.63 5.55
CA GLN A 42 -13.98 9.47 5.15
C GLN A 42 -14.40 10.54 4.13
N ALA A 43 -13.99 11.79 4.33
CA ALA A 43 -14.27 12.90 3.42
C ALA A 43 -13.68 12.70 2.02
N ILE A 44 -12.57 11.96 1.88
CA ILE A 44 -12.01 11.64 0.56
C ILE A 44 -12.97 10.81 -0.28
N TYR A 45 -13.75 9.90 0.32
CA TYR A 45 -14.61 9.03 -0.45
C TYR A 45 -15.69 9.79 -1.24
N THR A 46 -16.06 10.99 -0.80
CA THR A 46 -17.02 11.89 -1.45
C THR A 46 -16.36 13.06 -2.18
N SER A 47 -15.03 13.19 -2.15
CA SER A 47 -14.30 14.26 -2.83
C SER A 47 -13.86 13.88 -4.25
N GLU A 48 -13.33 14.85 -5.00
CA GLU A 48 -12.72 14.62 -6.32
C GLU A 48 -11.50 13.67 -6.26
N HIS A 49 -10.87 13.51 -5.09
CA HIS A 49 -9.71 12.64 -4.89
C HIS A 49 -10.08 11.19 -4.57
N SER A 50 -11.37 10.87 -4.42
CA SER A 50 -11.89 9.53 -4.14
C SER A 50 -11.31 8.46 -5.09
N SER A 51 -11.20 8.80 -6.38
CA SER A 51 -10.64 7.90 -7.40
C SER A 51 -9.14 7.65 -7.18
N LYS A 52 -8.34 8.70 -6.97
CA LYS A 52 -6.89 8.62 -6.71
C LYS A 52 -6.61 7.78 -5.47
N PHE A 53 -7.34 8.05 -4.38
CA PHE A 53 -7.22 7.30 -3.14
C PHE A 53 -7.49 5.80 -3.35
N ARG A 54 -8.65 5.46 -3.93
CA ARG A 54 -9.04 4.06 -4.19
C ARG A 54 -8.09 3.33 -5.13
N MET A 55 -7.54 4.01 -6.13
CA MET A 55 -6.53 3.44 -7.03
C MET A 55 -5.29 3.00 -6.26
N VAL A 56 -4.72 3.86 -5.41
CA VAL A 56 -3.49 3.56 -4.67
C VAL A 56 -3.70 2.45 -3.64
N ILE A 57 -4.77 2.55 -2.83
CA ILE A 57 -5.03 1.54 -1.79
C ILE A 57 -5.38 0.18 -2.41
N GLY A 58 -6.21 0.15 -3.45
CA GLY A 58 -6.62 -1.09 -4.10
C GLY A 58 -5.46 -1.78 -4.81
N TYR A 59 -4.58 -1.00 -5.44
CA TYR A 59 -3.38 -1.51 -6.08
C TYR A 59 -2.46 -2.22 -5.08
N TRP A 60 -2.15 -1.61 -3.93
CA TRP A 60 -1.25 -2.23 -2.95
C TRP A 60 -1.90 -3.40 -2.20
N GLU A 61 -3.22 -3.36 -1.95
CA GLU A 61 -3.95 -4.50 -1.40
C GLU A 61 -3.90 -5.71 -2.37
N MET A 62 -4.08 -5.48 -3.67
CA MET A 62 -3.96 -6.51 -4.70
C MET A 62 -2.55 -7.10 -4.77
N VAL A 63 -1.51 -6.24 -4.80
CA VAL A 63 -0.10 -6.71 -4.84
C VAL A 63 0.22 -7.55 -3.61
N ALA A 64 -0.19 -7.12 -2.42
CA ALA A 64 0.01 -7.87 -1.20
C ALA A 64 -0.72 -9.22 -1.20
N ALA A 65 -1.92 -9.29 -1.78
CA ALA A 65 -2.63 -10.55 -1.97
C ALA A 65 -1.83 -11.52 -2.84
N LEU A 66 -1.27 -11.06 -3.97
CA LEU A 66 -0.43 -11.90 -4.84
C LEU A 66 0.80 -12.45 -4.10
N ILE A 67 1.44 -11.64 -3.26
CA ILE A 67 2.59 -12.06 -2.45
C ILE A 67 2.16 -13.09 -1.38
N ASN A 68 1.10 -12.81 -0.62
CA ASN A 68 0.60 -13.71 0.43
C ASN A 68 0.13 -15.07 -0.13
N HIS A 69 -0.32 -15.09 -1.38
CA HIS A 69 -0.68 -16.31 -2.10
C HIS A 69 0.49 -16.97 -2.87
N GLN A 70 1.73 -16.49 -2.65
CA GLN A 70 2.96 -17.05 -3.23
C GLN A 70 3.00 -17.00 -4.77
N ALA A 71 2.23 -16.09 -5.38
CA ALA A 71 2.34 -15.78 -6.81
C ALA A 71 3.59 -14.91 -7.08
N ILE A 72 4.00 -14.10 -6.11
CA ILE A 72 5.20 -13.25 -6.18
C ILE A 72 6.12 -13.64 -5.03
N ASP A 73 7.40 -13.83 -5.33
CA ASP A 73 8.44 -14.04 -4.32
C ASP A 73 8.58 -12.78 -3.45
N SER A 74 8.35 -12.96 -2.14
CA SER A 74 8.30 -11.86 -1.17
C SER A 74 9.64 -11.13 -1.06
N SER A 75 10.76 -11.85 -1.04
CA SER A 75 12.10 -11.25 -0.91
C SER A 75 12.46 -10.45 -2.15
N MET A 76 12.25 -11.01 -3.34
CA MET A 76 12.49 -10.33 -4.61
C MET A 76 11.65 -9.06 -4.74
N PHE A 77 10.37 -9.09 -4.32
CA PHE A 77 9.54 -7.90 -4.32
C PHE A 77 10.07 -6.82 -3.36
N GLN A 78 10.45 -7.20 -2.14
CA GLN A 78 10.98 -6.29 -1.12
C GLN A 78 12.26 -5.57 -1.57
N ASP A 79 13.08 -6.21 -2.41
CA ASP A 79 14.31 -5.62 -2.95
C ASP A 79 14.05 -4.58 -4.06
N THR A 80 12.80 -4.45 -4.55
CA THR A 80 12.49 -3.62 -5.72
C THR A 80 11.80 -2.29 -5.40
N THR A 81 11.01 -2.21 -4.31
CA THR A 81 10.23 -1.01 -3.99
C THR A 81 9.71 -1.00 -2.55
N TYR A 82 9.52 0.22 -2.01
CA TYR A 82 9.07 0.44 -0.63
C TYR A 82 7.81 1.31 -0.51
N GLU A 83 7.19 1.72 -1.62
CA GLU A 83 6.03 2.63 -1.62
C GLU A 83 4.78 2.06 -0.89
N HIS A 84 4.67 0.73 -0.82
CA HIS A 84 3.61 0.05 -0.08
C HIS A 84 3.71 0.32 1.43
N LEU A 85 4.92 0.47 1.99
CA LEU A 85 5.15 0.83 3.39
C LEU A 85 4.63 2.23 3.68
N THR A 86 4.94 3.20 2.79
CA THR A 86 4.42 4.58 2.89
C THR A 86 2.89 4.60 2.87
N THR A 87 2.27 3.80 2.00
CA THR A 87 0.81 3.70 1.94
C THR A 87 0.25 3.15 3.23
N PHE A 88 0.86 2.08 3.76
CA PHE A 88 0.41 1.43 4.98
C PHE A 88 0.56 2.31 6.22
N VAL A 89 1.72 2.94 6.46
CA VAL A 89 1.94 3.75 7.69
C VAL A 89 0.94 4.90 7.82
N LYS A 90 0.47 5.46 6.70
CA LYS A 90 -0.52 6.55 6.69
C LYS A 90 -1.91 6.09 7.09
N LEU A 91 -2.25 4.82 6.84
CA LEU A 91 -3.59 4.27 7.11
C LEU A 91 -3.64 3.37 8.35
N GLN A 92 -2.49 2.79 8.76
CA GLN A 92 -2.37 1.88 9.90
C GLN A 92 -3.04 2.41 11.17
N PRO A 93 -2.87 3.69 11.58
CA PRO A 93 -3.49 4.21 12.80
C PRO A 93 -5.03 4.19 12.78
N PHE A 94 -5.61 4.18 11.57
CA PHE A 94 -7.05 4.30 11.35
C PHE A 94 -7.72 2.96 11.01
N LEU A 95 -6.96 1.87 10.88
CA LEU A 95 -7.51 0.55 10.54
C LEU A 95 -8.59 0.06 11.52
N PRO A 96 -8.50 0.25 12.86
CA PRO A 96 -9.57 -0.15 13.77
C PRO A 96 -10.92 0.49 13.43
N GLU A 97 -10.94 1.77 13.06
CA GLU A 97 -12.16 2.48 12.68
C GLU A 97 -12.63 2.12 11.27
N LEU A 98 -11.72 2.07 10.29
CA LEU A 98 -12.03 1.68 8.91
C LEU A 98 -12.64 0.27 8.83
N ARG A 99 -12.19 -0.64 9.69
CA ARG A 99 -12.67 -2.02 9.74
C ARG A 99 -14.03 -2.21 10.40
N LYS A 100 -14.58 -1.20 11.08
CA LYS A 100 -15.98 -1.23 11.54
C LYS A 100 -16.96 -1.28 10.36
N GLY A 101 -16.66 -0.58 9.26
CA GLY A 101 -17.46 -0.57 8.04
C GLY A 101 -17.05 -1.65 7.02
N GLN A 102 -15.76 -2.00 6.97
CA GLN A 102 -15.24 -3.02 6.06
C GLN A 102 -14.20 -3.91 6.79
N PRO A 103 -14.63 -5.04 7.39
CA PRO A 103 -13.77 -5.84 8.28
C PRO A 103 -12.42 -6.27 7.69
N ASN A 104 -12.36 -6.48 6.37
CA ASN A 104 -11.16 -6.91 5.66
C ASN A 104 -10.38 -5.75 5.02
N PHE A 105 -10.67 -4.50 5.36
CA PHE A 105 -9.95 -3.35 4.79
C PHE A 105 -8.45 -3.47 5.10
N PHE A 106 -7.63 -3.43 4.03
CA PHE A 106 -6.17 -3.51 4.10
C PHE A 106 -5.59 -4.77 4.74
N LEU A 107 -6.38 -5.84 4.79
CA LEU A 107 -5.99 -7.08 5.46
C LEU A 107 -4.78 -7.73 4.79
N GLN A 108 -4.72 -7.79 3.47
CA GLN A 108 -3.62 -8.44 2.76
C GLN A 108 -2.35 -7.63 2.89
N LEU A 109 -2.44 -6.30 2.75
CA LEU A 109 -1.29 -5.43 2.91
C LEU A 109 -0.72 -5.46 4.32
N GLU A 110 -1.57 -5.41 5.35
CA GLU A 110 -1.15 -5.58 6.74
C GLU A 110 -0.44 -6.92 6.94
N LYS A 111 -1.07 -8.02 6.52
CA LYS A 111 -0.50 -9.36 6.66
C LYS A 111 0.87 -9.48 5.98
N PHE A 112 1.02 -8.93 4.78
CA PHE A 112 2.30 -8.96 4.06
C PHE A 112 3.37 -8.18 4.84
N ILE A 113 3.07 -6.95 5.23
CA ILE A 113 4.02 -6.06 5.91
C ILE A 113 4.43 -6.62 7.27
N MET A 114 3.48 -7.12 8.05
CA MET A 114 3.77 -7.66 9.39
C MET A 114 4.57 -8.99 9.34
N ASN A 115 4.66 -9.64 8.18
CA ASN A 115 5.53 -10.79 7.96
C ASN A 115 6.96 -10.40 7.54
N ILE A 116 7.24 -9.11 7.29
CA ILE A 116 8.60 -8.64 6.98
C ILE A 116 9.45 -8.65 8.26
N PRO A 117 10.70 -9.15 8.22
CA PRO A 117 11.59 -9.07 9.38
C PRO A 117 11.77 -7.63 9.87
N ASN A 118 11.59 -7.40 11.17
CA ASN A 118 11.65 -6.08 11.81
C ASN A 118 10.60 -5.06 11.30
N ALA A 119 9.41 -5.54 10.91
CA ALA A 119 8.31 -4.71 10.41
C ALA A 119 8.06 -3.45 11.23
N GLU A 120 7.97 -3.55 12.56
CA GLU A 120 7.68 -2.41 13.44
C GLU A 120 8.74 -1.31 13.33
N ALA A 121 10.02 -1.67 13.33
CA ALA A 121 11.12 -0.70 13.18
C ALA A 121 11.12 -0.05 11.79
N ILE A 122 10.79 -0.83 10.74
CA ILE A 122 10.64 -0.31 9.38
C ILE A 122 9.49 0.69 9.31
N LEU A 123 8.34 0.38 9.91
CA LEU A 123 7.16 1.23 9.92
C LEU A 123 7.41 2.50 10.71
N GLN A 124 8.04 2.42 11.89
CA GLN A 124 8.45 3.59 12.66
C GLN A 124 9.35 4.52 11.84
N ARG A 125 10.41 3.97 11.22
CA ARG A 125 11.32 4.75 10.37
C ARG A 125 10.61 5.37 9.17
N THR A 126 9.65 4.65 8.57
CA THR A 126 8.87 5.15 7.44
C THR A 126 7.94 6.27 7.87
N ALA A 127 7.31 6.17 9.05
CA ALA A 127 6.43 7.20 9.61
C ALA A 127 7.17 8.52 9.90
N LEU A 128 8.45 8.48 10.27
CA LEU A 128 9.27 9.69 10.50
C LEU A 128 9.33 10.62 9.28
N GLN A 129 9.12 10.10 8.06
CA GLN A 129 9.10 10.92 6.84
C GLN A 129 7.92 11.90 6.76
N PHE A 130 6.90 11.68 7.59
CA PHE A 130 5.63 12.42 7.61
C PHE A 130 5.41 13.18 8.92
N VAL A 131 6.37 13.15 9.85
CA VAL A 131 6.32 13.98 11.07
C VAL A 131 6.52 15.44 10.67
N GLY A 132 5.60 16.32 11.09
CA GLY A 132 5.66 17.76 10.81
C GLY A 132 5.25 18.17 9.39
N LYS A 133 4.85 17.22 8.54
CA LYS A 133 4.16 17.46 7.26
C LYS A 133 2.66 17.24 7.41
#